data_AF-A0A849HIE0-F1
#
_entry.id   AF-A0A849HIE0-F1
#
_cell.length_a   1.000
_cell.length_b   1.000
_cell.length_c   1.000
_cell.angle_alpha   90.00
_cell.angle_beta   90.00
_cell.angle_gamma   90.00
#
_symmetry.space_group_name_H-M   'P 1'
#
loop_
_entity.id
_entity.type
_entity.pdbx_description
1 polymer ?
#
loop_
_entity_poly.entity_id
_entity_poly.type
_entity_poly.pdbx_seq_one_letter_code
_entity_poly.pdbx_strand_id
1 'polypeptide(L)'
;MKPMSSPDRPPSPMVAPLPHPGRQLEQAYRELDLALNGTEEQRKALGSLKMLPRPWDPDSLTRPQLRRELWDWLEAFTVWLNTEHMWDVSGVVPYCWPQHPHLVRELAVLADQRRRAALALGSDALEEWHRYALPAFVDRMRQRVKNHCEDGHQQWPAKGRHSRHLAEPTTAQRQHAFAQDTAAYQRPELKHEEQPAPRLRVVDGETIDTQTGEVVDD
;
A
#
# COMPACT_ATOMS: atom_id res chain seq x y z
N MET A 1 -17.17 35.72 -50.44
CA MET A 1 -17.50 35.13 -49.13
C MET A 1 -16.54 35.71 -48.11
N LYS A 2 -17.03 36.45 -47.09
CA LYS A 2 -16.21 36.89 -45.96
C LYS A 2 -15.84 35.66 -45.11
N PRO A 3 -14.58 35.46 -44.70
CA PRO A 3 -14.27 34.43 -43.73
C PRO A 3 -14.99 34.78 -42.42
N MET A 4 -15.85 33.87 -41.96
CA MET A 4 -16.42 33.94 -40.63
C MET A 4 -15.26 33.82 -39.65
N SER A 5 -14.93 34.92 -38.98
CA SER A 5 -14.00 34.92 -37.85
C SER A 5 -14.52 33.89 -36.85
N SER A 6 -13.74 32.86 -36.58
CA SER A 6 -14.00 31.96 -35.45
C SER A 6 -14.24 32.82 -34.20
N PRO A 7 -15.26 32.51 -33.38
CA PRO A 7 -15.48 33.26 -32.15
C PRO A 7 -14.19 33.22 -31.34
N ASP A 8 -13.77 34.39 -30.86
CA ASP A 8 -12.57 34.56 -30.04
C ASP A 8 -12.66 33.59 -28.86
N ARG A 9 -11.82 32.55 -28.88
CA ARG A 9 -11.79 31.55 -27.82
C ARG A 9 -11.32 32.28 -26.56
N PRO A 10 -12.03 32.16 -25.42
CA PRO A 10 -11.57 32.80 -24.19
C PRO A 10 -10.12 32.34 -23.90
N PRO A 11 -9.27 33.24 -23.40
CA PRO A 11 -7.88 32.93 -23.12
C PRO A 11 -7.81 31.71 -22.20
N SER A 12 -7.09 30.69 -22.63
CA SER A 12 -6.90 29.44 -21.88
C SER A 12 -5.60 29.54 -21.08
N PRO A 13 -5.58 29.07 -19.82
CA PRO A 13 -4.35 29.05 -19.04
C PRO A 13 -3.32 28.11 -19.69
N MET A 14 -2.03 28.38 -19.47
CA MET A 14 -0.94 27.53 -19.97
C MET A 14 -0.91 26.15 -19.28
N VAL A 15 -1.45 26.06 -18.06
CA VAL A 15 -1.54 24.83 -17.26
C VAL A 15 -2.92 24.72 -16.63
N ALA A 16 -3.46 23.51 -16.57
CA ALA A 16 -4.70 23.23 -15.86
C ALA A 16 -4.46 23.11 -14.34
N PRO A 17 -5.38 23.61 -13.50
CA PRO A 17 -5.25 23.47 -12.05
C PRO A 17 -5.34 22.00 -11.64
N LEU A 18 -4.58 21.62 -10.60
CA LEU A 18 -4.68 20.29 -10.00
C LEU A 18 -6.10 20.07 -9.45
N PRO A 19 -6.77 18.96 -9.77
CA PRO A 19 -8.07 18.63 -9.19
C PRO A 19 -7.99 18.46 -7.67
N HIS A 20 -8.92 19.08 -6.97
CA HIS A 20 -8.96 19.06 -5.51
C HIS A 20 -9.84 17.91 -5.00
N PRO A 21 -9.46 17.27 -3.88
CA PRO A 21 -10.34 16.32 -3.22
C PRO A 21 -11.63 17.02 -2.76
N GLY A 22 -12.72 16.26 -2.66
CA GLY A 22 -13.96 16.78 -2.07
C GLY A 22 -13.83 17.02 -0.56
N ARG A 23 -14.89 17.56 0.04
CA ARG A 23 -14.88 17.97 1.46
C ARG A 23 -14.69 16.83 2.45
N GLN A 24 -15.18 15.62 2.17
CA GLN A 24 -15.03 14.50 3.09
C GLN A 24 -13.61 13.92 3.04
N LEU A 25 -12.99 13.90 1.86
CA LEU A 25 -11.59 13.54 1.71
C LEU A 25 -10.68 14.59 2.33
N GLU A 26 -10.98 15.88 2.16
CA GLU A 26 -10.28 16.96 2.86
C GLU A 26 -10.38 16.79 4.38
N GLN A 27 -11.55 16.42 4.89
CA GLN A 27 -11.73 16.13 6.31
C GLN A 27 -10.88 14.94 6.75
N ALA A 28 -10.85 13.84 5.98
CA ALA A 28 -9.98 12.70 6.26
C ALA A 28 -8.49 13.11 6.31
N TYR A 29 -8.06 13.97 5.39
CA TYR A 29 -6.70 14.52 5.42
C TYR A 29 -6.42 15.39 6.65
N ARG A 30 -7.38 16.22 7.08
CA ARG A 30 -7.25 17.01 8.31
C ARG A 30 -7.13 16.11 9.55
N GLU A 31 -7.91 15.05 9.63
CA GLU A 31 -7.84 14.09 10.74
C GLU A 31 -6.49 13.37 10.80
N LEU A 32 -5.93 13.00 9.63
CA LEU A 32 -4.59 12.44 9.54
C LEU A 32 -3.49 13.42 9.95
N ASP A 33 -3.63 14.70 9.57
CA ASP A 33 -2.71 15.76 10.01
C ASP A 33 -2.76 15.95 11.53
N LEU A 34 -3.97 16.03 12.11
CA LEU A 34 -4.16 16.08 13.56
C LEU A 34 -3.57 14.85 14.27
N ALA A 35 -3.66 13.66 13.67
CA ALA A 35 -3.06 12.46 14.21
C ALA A 35 -1.53 12.54 14.27
N LEU A 36 -0.89 13.18 13.29
CA LEU A 36 0.56 13.32 13.19
C LEU A 36 1.10 14.50 14.02
N ASN A 37 0.39 15.63 13.98
CA ASN A 37 0.90 16.94 14.40
C ASN A 37 0.06 17.60 15.51
N GLY A 38 -1.14 17.08 15.81
CA GLY A 38 -2.03 17.66 16.82
C GLY A 38 -1.56 17.45 18.26
N THR A 39 -2.19 18.17 19.20
CA THR A 39 -1.98 17.99 20.64
C THR A 39 -2.49 16.63 21.13
N GLU A 40 -2.13 16.22 22.35
CA GLU A 40 -2.62 14.96 22.93
C GLU A 40 -4.15 14.93 23.01
N GLU A 41 -4.78 16.05 23.37
CA GLU A 41 -6.24 16.18 23.43
C GLU A 41 -6.88 16.01 22.05
N GLN A 42 -6.29 16.64 21.03
CA GLN A 42 -6.77 16.53 19.65
C GLN A 42 -6.64 15.10 19.13
N ARG A 43 -5.50 14.44 19.38
CA ARG A 43 -5.30 13.04 19.01
C ARG A 43 -6.26 12.11 19.73
N LYS A 44 -6.51 12.35 21.02
CA LYS A 44 -7.48 11.58 21.82
C LYS A 44 -8.90 11.74 21.29
N ALA A 45 -9.27 12.93 20.81
CA ALA A 45 -10.59 13.19 20.23
C ALA A 45 -10.85 12.43 18.92
N LEU A 46 -9.80 12.04 18.17
CA LEU A 46 -9.92 11.23 16.95
C LEU A 46 -10.29 9.77 17.22
N GLY A 47 -10.16 9.30 18.46
CA GLY A 47 -10.38 7.90 18.81
C GLY A 47 -9.28 6.98 18.28
N SER A 48 -9.65 5.90 17.59
CA SER A 48 -8.67 4.89 17.12
C SER A 48 -7.94 5.36 15.87
N LEU A 49 -6.69 5.84 16.04
CA LEU A 49 -5.85 6.31 14.94
C LEU A 49 -5.60 5.26 13.86
N LYS A 50 -5.62 3.96 14.22
CA LYS A 50 -5.45 2.85 13.28
C LYS A 50 -6.62 2.73 12.28
N MET A 51 -7.79 3.24 12.66
CA MET A 51 -9.03 3.19 11.87
C MET A 51 -9.26 4.46 11.03
N LEU A 52 -8.35 5.44 11.10
CA LEU A 52 -8.48 6.64 10.29
C LEU A 52 -8.42 6.30 8.79
N PRO A 53 -9.33 6.85 7.97
CA PRO A 53 -9.33 6.62 6.54
C PRO A 53 -8.08 7.25 5.90
N ARG A 54 -7.42 6.52 5.01
CA ARG A 54 -6.23 6.95 4.27
C ARG A 54 -6.60 7.03 2.79
N PRO A 55 -6.81 8.23 2.23
CA PRO A 55 -7.22 8.38 0.83
C PRO A 55 -6.33 7.68 -0.20
N TRP A 56 -5.03 7.51 0.10
CA TRP A 56 -4.07 6.77 -0.74
C TRP A 56 -4.15 5.24 -0.60
N ASP A 57 -4.96 4.73 0.33
CA ASP A 57 -5.24 3.31 0.53
C ASP A 57 -6.77 3.10 0.48
N PRO A 58 -7.32 2.82 -0.72
CA PRO A 58 -8.77 2.70 -0.90
C PRO A 58 -9.43 1.66 0.02
N ASP A 59 -8.70 0.64 0.51
CA ASP A 59 -9.27 -0.39 1.39
C ASP A 59 -9.59 0.17 2.79
N SER A 60 -8.87 1.20 3.22
CA SER A 60 -9.13 1.89 4.49
C SER A 60 -10.42 2.72 4.49
N LEU A 61 -10.99 3.01 3.30
CA LEU A 61 -12.23 3.77 3.16
C LEU A 61 -13.43 2.83 3.25
N THR A 62 -13.95 2.67 4.46
CA THR A 62 -15.11 1.81 4.74
C THR A 62 -16.45 2.50 4.49
N ARG A 63 -16.50 3.84 4.52
CA ARG A 63 -17.72 4.63 4.27
C ARG A 63 -18.00 4.77 2.76
N PRO A 64 -19.16 4.32 2.24
CA PRO A 64 -19.46 4.36 0.81
C PRO A 64 -19.38 5.76 0.17
N GLN A 65 -19.84 6.79 0.88
CA GLN A 65 -19.82 8.17 0.38
C GLN A 65 -18.40 8.71 0.24
N LEU A 66 -17.50 8.36 1.18
CA LEU A 66 -16.09 8.73 1.10
C LEU A 66 -15.39 7.99 -0.05
N ARG A 67 -15.72 6.71 -0.28
CA ARG A 67 -15.22 5.97 -1.45
C ARG A 67 -15.68 6.60 -2.76
N ARG A 68 -16.96 6.99 -2.84
CA ARG A 68 -17.50 7.65 -4.03
C ARG A 68 -16.74 8.93 -4.35
N GLU A 69 -16.50 9.75 -3.33
CA GLU A 69 -15.74 10.98 -3.47
C GLU A 69 -14.28 10.74 -3.89
N LEU A 70 -13.66 9.65 -3.42
CA LEU A 70 -12.35 9.22 -3.91
C LEU A 70 -12.41 8.92 -5.41
N TRP A 71 -13.43 8.20 -5.89
CA TRP A 71 -13.55 7.87 -7.31
C TRP A 71 -13.74 9.11 -8.19
N ASP A 72 -14.58 10.05 -7.77
CA ASP A 72 -14.78 11.29 -8.51
C ASP A 72 -13.48 12.13 -8.55
N TRP A 73 -12.71 12.15 -7.45
CA TRP A 73 -11.41 12.84 -7.42
C TRP A 73 -10.34 12.13 -8.29
N LEU A 74 -10.24 10.80 -8.24
CA LEU A 74 -9.29 10.04 -9.05
C LEU A 74 -9.61 10.11 -10.55
N GLU A 75 -10.89 10.14 -10.93
CA GLU A 75 -11.29 10.38 -12.32
C GLU A 75 -10.80 11.76 -12.78
N ALA A 76 -11.10 12.82 -12.02
CA ALA A 76 -10.65 14.17 -12.36
C ALA A 76 -9.11 14.27 -12.42
N PHE A 77 -8.42 13.66 -11.45
CA PHE A 77 -6.96 13.58 -11.43
C PHE A 77 -6.40 12.83 -12.63
N THR A 78 -7.02 11.72 -13.05
CA THR A 78 -6.58 10.93 -14.20
C THR A 78 -6.74 11.71 -15.50
N VAL A 79 -7.86 12.42 -15.67
CA VAL A 79 -8.07 13.33 -16.80
C VAL A 79 -6.98 14.41 -16.83
N TRP A 80 -6.75 15.09 -15.71
CA TRP A 80 -5.71 16.11 -15.58
C TRP A 80 -4.31 15.54 -15.85
N LEU A 81 -3.99 14.36 -15.31
CA LEU A 81 -2.70 13.73 -15.50
C LEU A 81 -2.44 13.41 -16.98
N ASN A 82 -3.45 12.87 -17.66
CA ASN A 82 -3.37 12.55 -19.07
C ASN A 82 -3.21 13.80 -19.94
N THR A 83 -3.88 14.91 -19.62
CA THR A 83 -3.77 16.14 -20.40
C THR A 83 -2.47 16.92 -20.14
N GLU A 84 -2.04 16.98 -18.87
CA GLU A 84 -0.90 17.83 -18.49
C GLU A 84 0.45 17.11 -18.62
N HIS A 85 0.49 15.79 -18.41
CA HIS A 85 1.75 15.06 -18.29
C HIS A 85 1.94 13.93 -19.33
N MET A 86 0.89 13.41 -19.97
CA MET A 86 0.99 12.27 -20.88
C MET A 86 0.98 12.69 -22.34
N TRP A 87 2.17 13.02 -22.86
CA TRP A 87 2.37 13.37 -24.27
C TRP A 87 2.74 12.17 -25.15
N ASP A 88 3.20 11.08 -24.54
CA ASP A 88 3.40 9.79 -25.21
C ASP A 88 2.16 8.94 -25.04
N VAL A 89 1.59 8.47 -26.16
CA VAL A 89 0.38 7.63 -26.20
C VAL A 89 0.50 6.38 -25.34
N SER A 90 1.70 5.82 -25.21
CA SER A 90 1.94 4.65 -24.35
C SER A 90 1.96 5.00 -22.86
N GLY A 91 2.06 6.28 -22.51
CA GLY A 91 2.01 6.78 -21.12
C GLY A 91 0.61 7.15 -20.65
N VAL A 92 -0.37 7.22 -21.55
CA VAL A 92 -1.75 7.60 -21.22
C VAL A 92 -2.38 6.54 -20.32
N VAL A 93 -2.92 6.98 -19.19
CA VAL A 93 -3.72 6.11 -18.31
C VAL A 93 -4.98 5.71 -19.08
N PRO A 94 -5.26 4.40 -19.26
CA PRO A 94 -6.35 3.97 -20.10
C PRO A 94 -7.71 4.25 -19.45
N TYR A 95 -8.75 4.47 -20.26
CA TYR A 95 -10.12 4.74 -19.80
C TYR A 95 -10.68 3.65 -18.88
N CYS A 96 -10.17 2.43 -19.04
CA CYS A 96 -10.57 1.26 -18.28
C CYS A 96 -9.84 1.12 -16.94
N TRP A 97 -9.05 2.09 -16.50
CA TRP A 97 -8.32 2.09 -15.23
C TRP A 97 -9.15 1.60 -14.01
N PRO A 98 -10.47 1.84 -13.89
CA PRO A 98 -11.26 1.32 -12.77
C PRO A 98 -11.38 -0.21 -12.75
N GLN A 99 -11.17 -0.86 -13.90
CA GLN A 99 -11.17 -2.32 -14.05
C GLN A 99 -9.82 -2.96 -13.66
N HIS A 100 -8.81 -2.15 -13.34
CA HIS A 100 -7.47 -2.60 -12.96
C HIS A 100 -7.22 -2.26 -11.49
N PRO A 101 -7.45 -3.17 -10.53
CA PRO A 101 -7.30 -2.88 -9.10
C PRO A 101 -5.92 -2.33 -8.72
N HIS A 102 -4.85 -2.75 -9.42
CA HIS A 102 -3.52 -2.20 -9.20
C HIS A 102 -3.42 -0.73 -9.64
N LEU A 103 -4.06 -0.33 -10.75
CA LEU A 103 -4.05 1.08 -11.20
C LEU A 103 -4.85 1.96 -10.24
N VAL A 104 -6.01 1.49 -9.79
CA VAL A 104 -6.81 2.23 -8.79
C VAL A 104 -5.96 2.56 -7.55
N ARG A 105 -5.20 1.59 -7.05
CA ARG A 105 -4.32 1.75 -5.88
C ARG A 105 -3.14 2.69 -6.18
N GLU A 106 -2.48 2.50 -7.32
CA GLU A 106 -1.34 3.34 -7.68
C GLU A 106 -1.73 4.79 -7.98
N LEU A 107 -2.87 5.02 -8.64
CA LEU A 107 -3.43 6.36 -8.88
C LEU A 107 -3.78 7.06 -7.56
N ALA A 108 -4.34 6.34 -6.59
CA ALA A 108 -4.62 6.90 -5.26
C ALA A 108 -3.35 7.41 -4.56
N VAL A 109 -2.25 6.65 -4.62
CA VAL A 109 -0.95 7.05 -4.09
C VAL A 109 -0.36 8.23 -4.87
N LEU A 110 -0.41 8.18 -6.20
CA LEU A 110 0.16 9.21 -7.06
C LEU A 110 -0.57 10.56 -6.90
N ALA A 111 -1.90 10.53 -6.82
CA ALA A 111 -2.74 11.71 -6.57
C ALA A 111 -2.45 12.31 -5.19
N ASP A 112 -2.33 11.47 -4.15
CA ASP A 112 -1.97 11.92 -2.81
C ASP A 112 -0.57 12.56 -2.77
N GLN A 113 0.43 11.93 -3.38
CA GLN A 113 1.78 12.48 -3.45
C GLN A 113 1.79 13.84 -4.17
N ARG A 114 1.07 13.96 -5.29
CA ARG A 114 0.95 15.23 -6.04
C ARG A 114 0.27 16.32 -5.22
N ARG A 115 -0.79 15.96 -4.47
CA ARG A 115 -1.51 16.85 -3.55
C ARG A 115 -0.60 17.32 -2.42
N ARG A 116 0.14 16.41 -1.77
CA ARG A 116 1.11 16.76 -0.73
C ARG A 116 2.20 17.68 -1.26
N ALA A 117 2.72 17.41 -2.46
CA ALA A 117 3.67 18.28 -3.12
C ALA A 117 3.11 19.68 -3.39
N ALA A 118 1.82 19.81 -3.75
CA ALA A 118 1.16 21.12 -3.93
C ALA A 118 1.01 21.92 -2.62
N LEU A 119 0.95 21.24 -1.48
CA LEU A 119 0.82 21.87 -0.16
C LEU A 119 2.17 22.13 0.52
N ALA A 120 3.26 21.60 -0.02
CA ALA A 120 4.60 21.82 0.51
C ALA A 120 5.03 23.27 0.31
N LEU A 121 5.76 23.82 1.28
CA LEU A 121 6.30 25.18 1.19
C LEU A 121 7.52 25.27 0.26
N GLY A 122 8.23 24.17 0.05
CA GLY A 122 9.40 24.07 -0.83
C GLY A 122 9.11 23.24 -2.09
N SER A 123 10.00 23.36 -3.09
CA SER A 123 9.88 22.67 -4.37
C SER A 123 10.26 21.19 -4.31
N ASP A 124 10.98 20.75 -3.28
CA ASP A 124 11.60 19.42 -3.21
C ASP A 124 10.59 18.28 -3.39
N ALA A 125 9.42 18.39 -2.73
CA ALA A 125 8.37 17.38 -2.84
C ALA A 125 7.77 17.29 -4.26
N LEU A 126 7.72 18.43 -4.97
CA LEU A 126 7.24 18.48 -6.35
C LEU A 126 8.31 18.01 -7.33
N GLU A 127 9.57 18.33 -7.10
CA GLU A 127 10.69 17.78 -7.87
C GLU A 127 10.72 16.26 -7.74
N GLU A 128 10.66 15.72 -6.51
CA GLU A 128 10.62 14.28 -6.24
C GLU A 128 9.45 13.59 -6.97
N TRP A 129 8.28 14.23 -6.99
CA TRP A 129 7.12 13.71 -7.70
C TRP A 129 7.37 13.61 -9.21
N HIS A 130 7.93 14.65 -9.82
CA HIS A 130 8.26 14.65 -11.25
C HIS A 130 9.41 13.69 -11.60
N ARG A 131 10.39 13.58 -10.71
CA ARG A 131 11.63 12.85 -10.96
C ARG A 131 11.48 11.35 -10.74
N TYR A 132 10.68 10.94 -9.75
CA TYR A 132 10.61 9.54 -9.34
C TYR A 132 9.19 8.98 -9.32
N ALA A 133 8.23 9.66 -8.67
CA ALA A 133 6.89 9.09 -8.49
C ALA A 133 6.15 8.89 -9.82
N LEU A 134 6.09 9.94 -10.65
CA LEU A 134 5.40 9.91 -11.92
C LEU A 134 6.07 8.97 -12.93
N PRO A 135 7.39 9.04 -13.20
CA PRO A 135 8.04 8.14 -14.14
C PRO A 135 7.90 6.66 -13.73
N ALA A 136 8.10 6.35 -12.44
CA ALA A 136 7.99 4.98 -11.98
C ALA A 136 6.55 4.44 -12.07
N PHE A 137 5.53 5.28 -11.89
CA PHE A 137 4.14 4.90 -12.16
C PHE A 137 3.93 4.56 -13.63
N VAL A 138 4.36 5.44 -14.54
CA VAL A 138 4.20 5.25 -15.99
C VAL A 138 4.88 3.95 -16.44
N ASP A 139 6.10 3.69 -15.98
CA ASP A 139 6.83 2.47 -16.30
C ASP A 139 6.10 1.21 -15.82
N ARG A 140 5.65 1.20 -14.57
CA ARG A 140 4.90 0.05 -14.02
C ARG A 140 3.56 -0.14 -14.73
N MET A 141 2.86 0.94 -15.04
CA MET A 141 1.60 0.89 -15.78
C MET A 141 1.82 0.25 -17.16
N ARG A 142 2.77 0.76 -17.95
CA ARG A 142 3.13 0.21 -19.27
C ARG A 142 3.45 -1.27 -19.19
N GLN A 143 4.28 -1.66 -18.22
CA GLN A 143 4.70 -3.05 -18.04
C GLN A 143 3.56 -4.00 -17.64
N ARG A 144 2.58 -3.53 -16.86
CA ARG A 144 1.48 -4.37 -16.33
C ARG A 144 0.27 -4.42 -17.27
N VAL A 145 -0.08 -3.29 -17.87
CA VAL A 145 -1.24 -3.18 -18.78
C VAL A 145 -0.90 -3.75 -20.14
N LYS A 146 0.25 -3.37 -20.72
CA LYS A 146 0.65 -3.74 -22.09
C LYS A 146 -0.51 -3.56 -23.08
N ASN A 147 -0.75 -4.55 -23.93
CA ASN A 147 -1.79 -4.55 -24.95
C ASN A 147 -3.08 -5.24 -24.44
N HIS A 148 -3.19 -5.54 -23.13
CA HIS A 148 -4.34 -6.26 -22.59
C HIS A 148 -5.66 -5.45 -22.61
N CYS A 149 -5.62 -4.18 -23.03
CA CYS A 149 -6.77 -3.28 -23.12
C CYS A 149 -7.22 -2.98 -24.56
N GLU A 150 -6.47 -3.43 -25.58
CA GLU A 150 -6.70 -3.05 -26.99
C GLU A 150 -7.83 -3.89 -27.64
N ASP A 151 -7.83 -5.21 -27.44
CA ASP A 151 -8.74 -6.16 -28.11
C ASP A 151 -9.94 -6.62 -27.25
N GLY A 152 -10.28 -5.85 -26.21
CA GLY A 152 -11.36 -6.14 -25.27
C GLY A 152 -10.90 -6.60 -23.89
N HIS A 153 -11.72 -6.34 -22.87
CA HIS A 153 -11.35 -6.53 -21.47
C HIS A 153 -11.52 -7.97 -21.00
N GLN A 154 -10.39 -8.63 -20.73
CA GLN A 154 -10.37 -9.77 -19.82
C GLN A 154 -10.36 -9.26 -18.38
N GLN A 155 -11.24 -9.78 -17.52
CA GLN A 155 -11.32 -9.37 -16.11
C GLN A 155 -9.96 -9.41 -15.40
N TRP A 156 -9.13 -10.41 -15.73
CA TRP A 156 -7.75 -10.49 -15.28
C TRP A 156 -6.94 -11.49 -16.13
N PRO A 157 -5.86 -11.06 -16.84
CA PRO A 157 -5.11 -11.93 -17.74
C PRO A 157 -4.47 -13.17 -17.08
N ALA A 158 -4.16 -13.12 -15.78
CA ALA A 158 -3.55 -14.25 -15.08
C ALA A 158 -4.57 -15.23 -14.47
N LYS A 159 -5.87 -15.09 -14.79
CA LYS A 159 -6.97 -15.92 -14.24
C LYS A 159 -6.67 -17.42 -14.34
N GLY A 160 -6.19 -17.92 -15.47
CA GLY A 160 -5.87 -19.36 -15.62
C GLY A 160 -4.76 -19.85 -14.68
N ARG A 161 -3.71 -19.04 -14.49
CA ARG A 161 -2.64 -19.36 -13.52
C ARG A 161 -3.14 -19.29 -12.08
N HIS A 162 -4.03 -18.34 -11.78
CA HIS A 162 -4.64 -18.22 -10.46
C HIS A 162 -5.63 -19.34 -10.15
N SER A 163 -6.47 -19.75 -11.10
CA SER A 163 -7.34 -20.91 -10.92
C SER A 163 -6.53 -22.17 -10.59
N ARG A 164 -5.37 -22.34 -11.24
CA ARG A 164 -4.42 -23.41 -10.86
C ARG A 164 -3.82 -23.21 -9.47
N HIS A 165 -3.53 -21.98 -9.07
CA HIS A 165 -3.04 -21.67 -7.73
C HIS A 165 -4.08 -22.00 -6.64
N LEU A 166 -5.37 -21.80 -6.93
CA LEU A 166 -6.47 -22.12 -6.03
C LEU A 166 -6.90 -23.59 -6.07
N ALA A 167 -6.44 -24.36 -7.05
CA ALA A 167 -6.87 -25.75 -7.23
C ALA A 167 -6.54 -26.60 -6.00
N GLU A 168 -7.51 -27.42 -5.58
CA GLU A 168 -7.46 -28.17 -4.33
C GLU A 168 -6.16 -28.95 -4.09
N PRO A 169 -5.61 -29.70 -5.07
CA PRO A 169 -4.35 -30.41 -4.87
C PRO A 169 -3.19 -29.47 -4.52
N THR A 170 -3.13 -28.30 -5.14
CA THR A 170 -2.06 -27.32 -4.89
C THR A 170 -2.25 -26.61 -3.55
N THR A 171 -3.50 -26.37 -3.14
CA THR A 171 -3.83 -25.76 -1.85
C THR A 171 -3.51 -26.72 -0.71
N ALA A 172 -3.92 -27.98 -0.81
CA ALA A 172 -3.61 -29.03 0.15
C ALA A 172 -2.09 -29.24 0.28
N GLN A 173 -1.36 -29.23 -0.83
CA GLN A 173 0.10 -29.32 -0.82
C GLN A 173 0.75 -28.17 -0.02
N ARG A 174 0.30 -26.94 -0.22
CA ARG A 174 0.80 -25.78 0.55
C ARG A 174 0.44 -25.89 2.03
N GLN A 175 -0.80 -26.25 2.35
CA GLN A 175 -1.24 -26.44 3.74
C GLN A 175 -0.43 -27.53 4.45
N HIS A 176 -0.15 -28.64 3.77
CA HIS A 176 0.70 -29.71 4.30
C HIS A 176 2.12 -29.21 4.57
N ALA A 177 2.73 -28.47 3.64
CA ALA A 177 4.04 -27.88 3.84
C ALA A 177 4.07 -26.90 5.02
N PHE A 178 3.04 -26.06 5.18
CA PHE A 178 2.91 -25.17 6.33
C PHE A 178 2.79 -25.95 7.65
N ALA A 179 1.98 -27.02 7.66
CA ALA A 179 1.82 -27.87 8.84
C ALA A 179 3.15 -28.54 9.24
N GLN A 180 3.90 -29.06 8.26
CA GLN A 180 5.22 -29.66 8.49
C GLN A 180 6.22 -28.64 9.05
N ASP A 181 6.26 -27.43 8.50
CA ASP A 181 7.12 -26.34 8.97
C ASP A 181 6.78 -25.95 10.42
N THR A 182 5.50 -25.71 10.70
CA THR A 182 5.05 -25.38 12.07
C THR A 182 5.33 -26.50 13.07
N ALA A 183 5.20 -27.77 12.68
CA ALA A 183 5.52 -28.92 13.51
C ALA A 183 7.04 -29.06 13.75
N ALA A 184 7.88 -28.71 12.78
CA ALA A 184 9.33 -28.69 12.95
C ALA A 184 9.80 -27.56 13.88
N TYR A 185 9.06 -26.43 13.90
CA TYR A 185 9.35 -25.29 14.76
C TYR A 185 8.85 -25.47 16.20
N GLN A 186 7.86 -26.33 16.42
CA GLN A 186 7.59 -26.89 17.73
C GLN A 186 8.79 -27.74 18.12
N ARG A 187 9.81 -27.09 18.71
CA ARG A 187 10.88 -27.77 19.44
C ARG A 187 10.17 -28.88 20.22
N PRO A 188 10.55 -30.16 20.08
CA PRO A 188 10.13 -31.12 21.08
C PRO A 188 10.48 -30.45 22.39
N GLU A 189 9.49 -30.24 23.27
CA GLU A 189 9.83 -30.20 24.68
C GLU A 189 10.71 -31.43 24.82
N LEU A 190 12.02 -31.22 24.96
CA LEU A 190 12.85 -32.21 25.58
C LEU A 190 12.12 -32.35 26.89
N LYS A 191 11.25 -33.37 26.97
CA LYS A 191 11.05 -34.07 28.21
C LYS A 191 12.49 -34.33 28.60
N HIS A 192 13.02 -33.51 29.49
CA HIS A 192 14.00 -33.98 30.40
C HIS A 192 13.26 -35.15 31.06
N GLU A 193 13.33 -36.34 30.43
CA GLU A 193 13.58 -37.52 31.22
C GLU A 193 14.66 -37.06 32.18
N GLU A 194 14.35 -37.07 33.46
CA GLU A 194 15.30 -36.81 34.55
C GLU A 194 16.44 -37.82 34.39
N GLN A 195 17.30 -37.59 33.41
CA GLN A 195 18.61 -38.18 33.36
C GLN A 195 19.31 -37.52 34.53
N PRO A 196 19.73 -38.28 35.56
CA PRO A 196 20.35 -37.72 36.73
C PRO A 196 21.50 -36.84 36.25
N ALA A 197 21.43 -35.55 36.60
CA ALA A 197 22.42 -34.57 36.19
C ALA A 197 23.83 -35.12 36.48
N PRO A 198 24.80 -34.99 35.56
CA PRO A 198 26.14 -35.47 35.79
C PRO A 198 26.73 -34.77 37.02
N ARG A 199 26.85 -35.52 38.12
CA ARG A 199 27.46 -35.04 39.37
C ARG A 199 28.97 -34.94 39.16
N LEU A 200 29.48 -33.72 39.12
CA LEU A 200 30.91 -33.47 39.22
C LEU A 200 31.31 -33.63 40.69
N ARG A 201 32.19 -34.60 40.97
CA ARG A 201 32.84 -34.76 42.28
C ARG A 201 34.15 -33.99 42.27
N VAL A 202 34.37 -33.13 43.27
CA VAL A 202 35.69 -32.57 43.52
C VAL A 202 36.56 -33.67 44.12
N VAL A 203 37.81 -33.76 43.67
CA VAL A 203 38.81 -34.72 44.14
C VAL A 203 39.26 -34.32 45.55
N ASP A 204 38.36 -34.44 46.52
CA ASP A 204 38.58 -34.45 47.98
C ASP A 204 37.30 -34.83 48.78
N GLY A 205 36.20 -35.22 48.11
CA GLY A 205 35.08 -35.94 48.72
C GLY A 205 33.78 -35.14 48.86
N GLU A 206 33.82 -33.83 48.70
CA GLU A 206 32.65 -32.95 48.80
C GLU A 206 31.81 -32.94 47.51
N THR A 207 30.48 -32.93 47.66
CA THR A 207 29.53 -32.90 46.54
C THR A 207 28.98 -31.50 46.36
N ILE A 208 29.08 -30.94 45.14
CA ILE A 208 28.58 -29.59 44.84
C ILE A 208 27.25 -29.69 44.08
N ASP A 209 26.26 -28.90 44.50
CA ASP A 209 25.03 -28.71 43.74
C ASP A 209 25.32 -27.87 42.49
N THR A 210 25.07 -28.45 41.32
CA THR A 210 25.40 -27.82 40.02
C THR A 210 24.40 -26.74 39.57
N GLN A 211 23.27 -26.58 40.25
CA GLN A 211 22.32 -25.48 40.00
C GLN A 211 22.59 -24.27 40.89
N THR A 212 22.98 -24.48 42.15
CA THR A 212 23.20 -23.38 43.12
C THR A 212 24.67 -23.01 43.30
N GLY A 213 25.59 -23.94 43.03
CA GLY A 213 27.03 -23.76 43.26
C GLY A 213 27.45 -23.95 44.72
N GLU A 214 26.55 -24.42 45.59
CA GLU A 214 26.83 -24.64 47.02
C GLU A 214 27.45 -26.02 47.25
N VAL A 215 28.41 -26.08 48.17
CA VAL A 215 29.00 -27.34 48.67
C VAL A 215 28.03 -27.93 49.68
N VAL A 216 27.60 -29.17 49.46
CA VAL A 216 26.74 -29.91 50.38
C VAL A 216 27.63 -30.82 51.21
N ASP A 217 27.75 -30.51 52.51
CA ASP A 217 28.32 -31.42 53.50
C ASP A 217 27.31 -32.54 53.81
N ASP A 218 27.82 -33.78 53.90
CA ASP A 218 27.04 -35.03 54.05
C ASP A 218 25.93 -35.00 55.13
#